data_AF-A0A948FRC5-F1
#
_entry.id   AF-A0A948FRC5-F1
#
_cell.length_a   1.000
_cell.length_b   1.000
_cell.length_c   1.000
_cell.angle_alpha   90.00
_cell.angle_beta   90.00
_cell.angle_gamma   90.00
#
_symmetry.space_group_name_H-M   'P 1'
#
loop_
_entity.id
_entity.type
_entity.pdbx_description
1 polymer ?
#
loop_
_entity_poly.entity_id
_entity_poly.type
_entity_poly.pdbx_seq_one_letter_code
_entity_poly.pdbx_strand_id
1 'polypeptide(L)'
;MSEPTDQAGHSAAREWLDHPSYGATARLDLTHRGQACSRLVVVAAHPDDESLGAGGLIATAAAAGLAIYVVLLTAGEASPYASPTSTRHALATLRLAEMENALARLAPENYLVFLGAPDGEVEAAEDQVARSL
;
A
#
# COMPACT_ATOMS: atom_id res chain seq x y z
N MET A 1 10.28 -18.39 3.69
CA MET A 1 10.33 -18.50 2.22
C MET A 1 11.53 -17.69 1.78
N SER A 2 12.55 -18.34 1.20
CA SER A 2 13.80 -17.67 0.82
C SER A 2 13.59 -16.91 -0.49
N GLU A 3 14.06 -15.67 -0.55
CA GLU A 3 13.98 -14.83 -1.76
C GLU A 3 14.77 -15.48 -2.92
N PRO A 4 14.26 -15.41 -4.18
CA PRO A 4 15.05 -15.83 -5.32
C PRO A 4 16.27 -14.91 -5.48
N THR A 5 17.44 -15.52 -5.59
CA THR A 5 18.71 -14.82 -5.83
C THR A 5 19.17 -15.01 -7.26
N ASP A 6 19.95 -14.06 -7.79
CA ASP A 6 20.68 -14.25 -9.04
C ASP A 6 21.74 -15.37 -8.91
N GLN A 7 22.45 -15.67 -10.00
CA GLN A 7 23.51 -16.68 -10.02
C GLN A 7 24.70 -16.36 -9.09
N ALA A 8 24.78 -15.13 -8.56
CA ALA A 8 25.79 -14.67 -7.62
C ALA A 8 25.28 -14.62 -6.16
N GLY A 9 24.02 -14.97 -5.90
CA GLY A 9 23.44 -14.96 -4.55
C GLY A 9 22.87 -13.60 -4.11
N HIS A 10 22.75 -12.62 -5.00
CA HIS A 10 22.11 -11.33 -4.71
C HIS A 10 20.61 -11.41 -4.94
N SER A 11 19.81 -10.88 -4.01
CA SER A 11 18.39 -10.61 -4.26
C SER A 11 18.19 -9.16 -4.71
N ALA A 12 17.10 -8.88 -5.41
CA ALA A 12 16.75 -7.52 -5.82
C ALA A 12 16.64 -6.57 -4.61
N ALA A 13 16.17 -7.07 -3.46
CA ALA A 13 16.14 -6.31 -2.22
C ALA A 13 17.55 -5.92 -1.75
N ARG A 14 18.52 -6.82 -1.86
CA ARG A 14 19.89 -6.56 -1.46
C ARG A 14 20.58 -5.57 -2.41
N GLU A 15 20.35 -5.69 -3.71
CA GLU A 15 20.82 -4.71 -4.70
C GLU A 15 20.30 -3.30 -4.39
N TRP A 16 19.02 -3.18 -4.02
CA TRP A 16 18.41 -1.91 -3.59
C TRP A 16 19.04 -1.34 -2.31
N LEU A 17 19.25 -2.19 -1.30
CA LEU A 17 19.82 -1.76 -0.01
C LEU A 17 21.29 -1.35 -0.14
N ASP A 18 22.04 -2.05 -0.99
CA ASP A 18 23.46 -1.77 -1.24
C ASP A 18 23.65 -0.60 -2.23
N HIS A 19 22.58 -0.13 -2.88
CA HIS A 19 22.66 0.99 -3.81
C HIS A 19 23.08 2.29 -3.09
N PRO A 20 24.16 2.98 -3.52
CA PRO A 20 24.72 4.13 -2.81
C PRO A 20 23.71 5.26 -2.54
N SER A 21 22.75 5.45 -3.44
CA SER A 21 21.71 6.47 -3.29
C SER A 21 20.72 6.16 -2.17
N TYR A 22 20.52 4.88 -1.80
CA TYR A 22 19.56 4.51 -0.77
C TYR A 22 19.96 5.11 0.59
N GLY A 23 21.22 4.94 0.98
CA GLY A 23 21.75 5.51 2.24
C GLY A 23 21.97 7.03 2.20
N ALA A 24 22.09 7.63 1.01
CA ALA A 24 22.33 9.06 0.83
C ALA A 24 21.04 9.89 0.69
N THR A 25 19.88 9.25 0.48
CA THR A 25 18.62 9.96 0.31
C THR A 25 18.14 10.52 1.65
N ALA A 26 17.84 11.82 1.67
CA ALA A 26 17.30 12.46 2.85
C ALA A 26 15.98 11.79 3.26
N ARG A 27 15.85 11.46 4.55
CA ARG A 27 14.57 10.98 5.08
C ARG A 27 13.53 12.09 4.97
N LEU A 28 12.31 11.69 4.64
CA LEU A 28 11.19 12.62 4.62
C LEU A 28 11.00 13.22 6.01
N ASP A 29 11.00 14.55 6.09
CA ASP A 29 10.65 15.28 7.29
C ASP A 29 9.13 15.25 7.46
N LEU A 30 8.66 14.68 8.57
CA LEU A 30 7.24 14.60 8.91
C LEU A 30 6.79 15.83 9.70
N THR A 31 7.46 16.97 9.53
CA THR A 31 7.03 18.26 10.05
C THR A 31 6.57 19.19 8.93
N HIS A 32 5.58 20.02 9.24
CA HIS A 32 5.14 21.09 8.36
C HIS A 32 5.13 22.41 9.15
N ARG A 33 5.88 23.41 8.66
CA ARG A 33 6.00 24.73 9.31
C ARG A 33 6.42 24.65 10.80
N GLY A 34 7.29 23.70 11.13
CA GLY A 34 7.81 23.50 12.49
C GLY A 34 6.89 22.72 13.43
N GLN A 35 5.80 22.13 12.92
CA GLN A 35 4.89 21.28 13.70
C GLN A 35 4.93 19.85 13.17
N ALA A 36 4.99 18.87 14.06
CA ALA A 36 4.90 17.46 13.67
C ALA A 36 3.52 17.16 13.09
N CYS A 37 3.49 16.45 11.96
CA CYS A 37 2.26 15.89 11.42
C CYS A 37 1.65 14.91 12.44
N SER A 38 0.33 14.91 12.56
CA SER A 38 -0.40 14.02 13.47
C SER A 38 -1.03 12.82 12.77
N ARG A 39 -1.08 12.83 11.43
CA ARG A 39 -1.78 11.85 10.61
C ARG A 39 -1.13 11.68 9.24
N LEU A 40 -1.16 10.44 8.74
CA LEU A 40 -0.90 10.10 7.34
C LEU A 40 -2.18 9.54 6.73
N VAL A 41 -2.55 10.01 5.55
CA VAL A 41 -3.63 9.44 4.73
C VAL A 41 -3.02 8.93 3.44
N VAL A 42 -3.21 7.64 3.16
CA VAL A 42 -2.79 6.99 1.92
C VAL A 42 -4.05 6.62 1.15
N VAL A 43 -4.15 7.08 -0.10
CA VAL A 43 -5.23 6.71 -1.01
C VAL A 43 -4.65 5.76 -2.03
N ALA A 44 -5.16 4.54 -2.08
CA ALA A 44 -4.69 3.45 -2.92
C ALA A 44 -5.81 3.02 -3.87
N ALA A 45 -5.48 2.85 -5.16
CA ALA A 45 -6.46 2.40 -6.13
C ALA A 45 -6.79 0.92 -5.89
N HIS A 46 -5.77 0.08 -5.74
CA HIS A 46 -5.90 -1.36 -5.55
C HIS A 46 -5.17 -1.85 -4.28
N PRO A 47 -5.50 -3.06 -3.79
CA PRO A 47 -4.79 -3.66 -2.66
C PRO A 47 -3.39 -4.11 -3.10
N ASP A 48 -2.34 -3.44 -2.61
CA ASP A 48 -0.89 -3.57 -2.90
C ASP A 48 -0.24 -2.20 -3.14
N ASP A 49 -0.95 -1.26 -3.77
CA ASP A 49 -0.47 0.09 -4.07
C ASP A 49 0.03 0.82 -2.81
N GLU A 50 -0.62 0.60 -1.66
CA GLU A 50 -0.24 1.22 -0.38
C GLU A 50 1.11 0.67 0.12
N SER A 51 1.32 -0.63 -0.01
CA SER A 51 2.52 -1.31 0.47
C SER A 51 3.69 -1.08 -0.48
N LEU A 52 3.46 -1.17 -1.80
CA LEU A 52 4.46 -0.99 -2.84
C LEU A 52 4.87 0.48 -2.99
N GLY A 53 3.90 1.39 -2.98
CA GLY A 53 4.13 2.82 -3.18
C GLY A 53 4.52 3.55 -1.90
N ALA A 54 3.95 3.17 -0.75
CA ALA A 54 4.05 3.93 0.49
C ALA A 54 4.41 3.10 1.73
N GLY A 55 4.71 1.80 1.63
CA GLY A 55 4.88 0.93 2.79
C GLY A 55 5.95 1.40 3.79
N GLY A 56 7.09 1.87 3.28
CA GLY A 56 8.14 2.45 4.11
C GLY A 56 7.72 3.73 4.83
N LEU A 57 6.93 4.58 4.17
CA LEU A 57 6.37 5.80 4.76
C LEU A 57 5.32 5.47 5.82
N ILE A 58 4.41 4.53 5.54
CA ILE A 58 3.40 4.03 6.48
C ILE A 58 4.07 3.54 7.76
N ALA A 59 5.05 2.65 7.65
CA ALA A 59 5.76 2.11 8.81
C ALA A 59 6.53 3.20 9.58
N THR A 60 7.17 4.13 8.87
CA THR A 60 7.90 5.25 9.50
C THR A 60 6.97 6.18 10.25
N ALA A 61 5.83 6.54 9.65
CA ALA A 61 4.83 7.40 10.27
C ALA A 61 4.17 6.73 11.48
N ALA A 62 3.85 5.43 11.38
CA ALA A 62 3.29 4.65 12.48
C ALA A 62 4.26 4.59 13.67
N ALA A 63 5.54 4.33 13.41
CA ALA A 63 6.58 4.31 14.44
C ALA A 63 6.79 5.69 15.09
N ALA A 64 6.52 6.78 14.37
CA ALA A 64 6.53 8.15 14.89
C ALA A 64 5.22 8.54 15.63
N GLY A 65 4.25 7.62 15.76
CA GLY A 65 3.02 7.83 16.50
C GLY A 65 1.92 8.58 15.73
N LEU A 66 2.06 8.72 14.40
CA LEU A 66 1.00 9.31 13.58
C LEU A 66 -0.16 8.34 13.45
N ALA A 67 -1.38 8.87 13.43
CA ALA A 67 -2.54 8.08 13.06
C ALA A 67 -2.50 7.74 11.55
N ILE A 68 -2.66 6.48 11.19
CA ILE A 68 -2.54 6.02 9.80
C ILE A 68 -3.92 5.69 9.25
N TYR A 69 -4.26 6.32 8.13
CA TYR A 69 -5.50 6.06 7.39
C TYR A 69 -5.15 5.56 6.00
N VAL A 70 -5.76 4.45 5.62
CA VAL A 70 -5.64 3.89 4.28
C VAL A 70 -7.04 3.86 3.67
N VAL A 71 -7.20 4.57 2.55
CA VAL A 71 -8.43 4.59 1.78
C VAL A 71 -8.20 3.76 0.52
N LEU A 72 -8.95 2.68 0.39
CA LEU A 72 -8.89 1.77 -0.73
C LEU A 72 -10.08 2.02 -1.66
N LEU A 73 -9.81 2.24 -2.95
CA LEU A 73 -10.86 2.51 -3.93
C LEU A 73 -11.54 1.23 -4.43
N THR A 74 -10.75 0.24 -4.88
CA THR A 74 -11.26 -1.01 -5.51
C THR A 74 -10.68 -2.24 -4.81
N ALA A 75 -11.31 -3.41 -4.98
CA ALA A 75 -10.75 -4.66 -4.47
C ALA A 75 -9.72 -5.29 -5.44
N GLY A 76 -9.41 -4.60 -6.55
CA GLY A 76 -8.46 -5.09 -7.54
C GLY A 76 -8.91 -6.38 -8.25
N GLU A 77 -10.23 -6.60 -8.34
CA GLU A 77 -10.82 -7.83 -8.82
C GLU A 77 -10.77 -8.01 -10.35
N ALA A 78 -10.32 -6.99 -11.09
CA ALA A 78 -10.14 -7.03 -12.55
C ALA A 78 -8.68 -7.30 -12.96
N SER A 79 -7.83 -7.77 -12.03
CA SER A 79 -6.41 -7.99 -12.30
C SER A 79 -6.17 -8.86 -13.54
N PRO A 80 -5.34 -8.40 -14.51
CA PRO A 80 -5.02 -9.17 -15.71
C PRO A 80 -4.14 -10.39 -15.41
N TYR A 81 -3.56 -10.47 -14.21
CA TYR A 81 -2.72 -11.58 -13.76
C TYR A 81 -3.49 -12.64 -12.97
N ALA A 82 -4.80 -12.48 -12.83
CA ALA A 82 -5.64 -13.44 -12.12
C ALA A 82 -5.61 -14.82 -12.77
N SER A 83 -5.67 -15.88 -11.96
CA SER A 83 -5.86 -17.24 -12.45
C SER A 83 -7.12 -17.30 -13.33
N PRO A 84 -7.10 -17.96 -14.50
CA PRO A 84 -8.28 -18.14 -15.35
C PRO A 84 -9.46 -18.84 -14.66
N THR A 85 -9.20 -19.56 -13.56
CA THR A 85 -10.21 -20.26 -12.76
C THR A 85 -10.73 -19.45 -11.58
N SER A 86 -10.14 -18.27 -11.31
CA SER A 86 -10.59 -17.41 -10.22
C SER A 86 -11.81 -16.58 -10.65
N THR A 87 -12.77 -16.44 -9.74
CA THR A 87 -13.85 -15.47 -9.93
C THR A 87 -13.39 -14.10 -9.42
N ARG A 88 -13.97 -13.02 -9.96
CA ARG A 88 -13.73 -11.66 -9.45
C ARG A 88 -13.97 -11.57 -7.94
N HIS A 89 -15.06 -12.17 -7.45
CA HIS A 89 -15.37 -12.19 -6.02
C HIS A 89 -14.33 -12.93 -5.18
N ALA A 90 -13.85 -14.09 -5.65
CA ALA A 90 -12.80 -14.83 -4.96
C ALA A 90 -11.49 -14.04 -4.93
N LEU A 91 -11.14 -13.37 -6.04
CA LEU A 91 -9.95 -12.52 -6.11
C LEU A 91 -10.06 -11.30 -5.19
N ALA A 92 -11.20 -10.61 -5.18
CA ALA A 92 -11.47 -9.49 -4.28
C ALA A 92 -11.24 -9.90 -2.81
N THR A 93 -11.86 -11.02 -2.41
CA THR A 93 -11.75 -11.55 -1.05
C THR A 93 -10.30 -11.84 -0.67
N LEU A 94 -9.55 -12.47 -1.58
CA LEU A 94 -8.14 -12.78 -1.37
C LEU A 94 -7.30 -11.51 -1.22
N ARG A 95 -7.41 -10.56 -2.17
CA ARG A 95 -6.58 -9.34 -2.20
C ARG A 95 -6.86 -8.42 -1.01
N LEU A 96 -8.12 -8.30 -0.59
CA LEU A 96 -8.46 -7.55 0.62
C LEU A 96 -7.81 -8.19 1.86
N ALA A 97 -7.87 -9.51 1.99
CA ALA A 97 -7.19 -10.21 3.08
C ALA A 97 -5.66 -10.07 3.02
N GLU A 98 -5.07 -10.09 1.82
CA GLU A 98 -3.62 -9.86 1.63
C GLU A 98 -3.20 -8.45 2.08
N MET A 99 -3.97 -7.42 1.70
CA MET A 99 -3.73 -6.04 2.13
C MET A 99 -3.90 -5.85 3.63
N GLU A 100 -4.96 -6.41 4.23
CA GLU A 100 -5.15 -6.37 5.69
C GLU A 100 -3.95 -6.98 6.41
N ASN A 101 -3.43 -8.13 5.92
CA ASN A 101 -2.24 -8.76 6.46
C ASN A 101 -0.96 -7.93 6.27
N ALA A 102 -0.84 -7.21 5.15
CA ALA A 102 0.28 -6.30 4.90
C ALA A 102 0.22 -5.10 5.87
N LEU A 103 -0.94 -4.45 5.98
CA LEU A 103 -1.15 -3.32 6.88
C LEU A 103 -0.96 -3.69 8.35
N ALA A 104 -1.39 -4.88 8.77
CA ALA A 104 -1.13 -5.37 10.12
C ALA A 104 0.37 -5.47 10.47
N ARG A 105 1.25 -5.57 9.46
CA ARG A 105 2.72 -5.56 9.65
C ARG A 105 3.31 -4.16 9.62
N LEU A 106 2.73 -3.27 8.82
CA LEU A 106 3.25 -1.91 8.62
C LEU A 106 2.75 -0.93 9.69
N ALA A 107 1.46 -1.01 10.04
CA ALA A 107 0.79 -0.12 10.98
C ALA A 107 -0.38 -0.87 11.64
N PRO A 108 -0.16 -1.64 12.73
CA PRO A 108 -1.20 -2.46 13.35
C PRO A 108 -2.47 -1.69 13.78
N GLU A 109 -2.31 -0.42 14.16
CA GLU A 109 -3.38 0.47 14.62
C GLU A 109 -3.96 1.35 13.48
N ASN A 110 -3.84 0.92 12.23
CA ASN A 110 -4.34 1.67 11.08
C ASN A 110 -5.87 1.69 11.02
N TYR A 111 -6.40 2.71 10.34
CA TYR A 111 -7.80 2.79 9.94
C TYR A 111 -7.89 2.50 8.44
N LEU A 112 -8.48 1.36 8.08
CA LEU A 112 -8.75 0.98 6.70
C LEU A 112 -10.19 1.34 6.32
N VAL A 113 -10.35 2.08 5.23
CA VAL A 113 -11.65 2.44 4.64
C VAL A 113 -11.69 1.90 3.22
N PHE A 114 -12.63 1.00 2.93
CA PHE A 114 -12.86 0.48 1.59
C PHE A 114 -14.10 1.13 0.96
N LEU A 115 -13.91 1.79 -0.19
CA LEU A 115 -14.97 2.55 -0.86
C LEU A 115 -15.80 1.72 -1.85
N GLY A 116 -15.29 0.56 -2.29
CA GLY A 116 -16.05 -0.39 -3.09
C GLY A 116 -16.38 0.05 -4.51
N ALA A 117 -15.55 0.90 -5.13
CA ALA A 117 -15.68 1.20 -6.56
C ALA A 117 -15.30 -0.04 -7.40
N PRO A 118 -15.97 -0.30 -8.53
CA PRO A 118 -15.60 -1.42 -9.40
C PRO A 118 -14.21 -1.23 -10.00
N ASP A 119 -13.41 -2.29 -10.01
CA ASP A 119 -12.05 -2.23 -10.55
C ASP A 119 -12.06 -1.99 -12.08
N GLY A 120 -11.31 -0.98 -12.51
CA GLY A 120 -11.30 -0.45 -13.88
C GLY A 120 -12.35 0.61 -14.19
N GLU A 121 -13.25 0.95 -13.25
CA GLU A 121 -14.38 1.89 -13.48
C GLU A 121 -14.41 3.04 -12.46
N VAL A 122 -13.28 3.36 -11.82
CA VAL A 122 -13.19 4.43 -10.79
C VAL A 122 -13.63 5.79 -11.32
N GLU A 123 -13.32 6.13 -12.57
CA GLU A 123 -13.76 7.38 -13.21
C GLU A 123 -15.30 7.47 -13.25
N ALA A 124 -15.98 6.37 -13.60
CA ALA A 124 -17.45 6.33 -13.60
C ALA A 124 -18.03 6.38 -12.17
N ALA A 125 -17.24 6.03 -11.16
CA ALA A 125 -17.62 6.04 -9.75
C ALA A 125 -17.14 7.29 -8.97
N GLU A 126 -16.61 8.32 -9.64
CA GLU A 126 -16.00 9.49 -8.99
C GLU A 126 -16.95 10.14 -7.97
N ASP A 127 -18.21 10.40 -8.35
CA ASP A 127 -19.22 11.00 -7.48
C ASP A 127 -19.54 10.16 -6.23
N GLN A 128 -19.42 8.84 -6.34
CA GLN A 128 -19.62 7.91 -5.21
C GLN A 128 -18.41 7.96 -4.27
N VAL A 129 -17.21 7.92 -4.85
CA VAL A 129 -15.94 7.99 -4.12
C VAL A 129 -15.85 9.30 -3.35
N ALA A 130 -16.08 10.44 -4.02
CA ALA A 130 -15.98 11.76 -3.41
C ALA A 130 -16.97 11.99 -2.26
N ARG A 131 -18.16 11.37 -2.31
CA ARG A 131 -19.17 11.46 -1.24
C ARG A 131 -18.89 10.57 -0.02
N SER A 132 -17.98 9.62 -0.16
CA SER A 132 -17.66 8.63 0.87
C SER A 132 -16.40 8.99 1.68
N LEU A 133 -15.78 10.14 1.35
CA LEU A 133 -14.63 10.74 2.03
C LEU A 133 -15.09 11.82 3.04
#